data_AF-A0A915BJX4-F1
#
_entry.id   AF-A0A915BJX4-F1
#
_cell.length_a   1.000
_cell.length_b   1.000
_cell.length_c   1.000
_cell.angle_alpha   90.00
_cell.angle_beta   90.00
_cell.angle_gamma   90.00
#
_symmetry.space_group_name_H-M   'P 1'
#
loop_
_entity.id
_entity.type
_entity.pdbx_description
1 polymer ?
#
loop_
_entity_poly.entity_id
_entity_poly.type
_entity_poly.pdbx_seq_one_letter_code
_entity_poly.pdbx_strand_id
1 'polypeptide(L)'
;MNCKEVSLENGWHVLSSALYPANTARNIARMLSRTKYLLIADYSHIFSLNFERQMSKLAEEVLHVNSKTVLVFRIFEANTTASRVPRDKHTLYEAYKKGEAVEFHALYSPGAHSIPGLEEWFRRNTSYDKPSLSFTLSYNRLSWEPQFVSTRTIPFHDEHFPYTNRDNTVLRWEMCRLKYKFVLVEDVFMVHPGIKLYADRNERLIKIAKPIFDSALVLFEKRMDECCPETRTICPKTSLLTS
;
A
#
# COMPACT_ATOMS: atom_id res chain seq x y z
N MET A 1 -2.10 19.50 9.19
CA MET A 1 -0.79 20.02 8.75
C MET A 1 -0.62 19.59 7.31
N ASN A 2 -0.59 20.53 6.37
CA ASN A 2 -0.33 20.31 4.95
C ASN A 2 1.10 20.78 4.68
N CYS A 3 2.00 19.88 4.29
CA CYS A 3 3.34 20.26 3.84
C CYS A 3 3.23 20.83 2.42
N LYS A 4 3.93 21.93 2.10
CA LYS A 4 3.90 22.54 0.76
C LYS A 4 4.79 21.74 -0.21
N GLU A 5 4.34 21.57 -1.45
CA GLU A 5 5.14 20.99 -2.55
C GLU A 5 6.12 22.02 -3.12
N VAL A 6 7.25 21.55 -3.63
CA VAL A 6 8.29 22.36 -4.31
C VAL A 6 8.46 21.78 -5.71
N SER A 7 8.33 22.60 -6.76
CA SER A 7 8.46 22.14 -8.16
C SER A 7 9.90 22.25 -8.68
N LEU A 8 10.30 21.32 -9.55
CA LEU A 8 11.52 21.43 -10.37
C LEU A 8 11.16 21.62 -11.85
N GLU A 9 11.89 22.49 -12.55
CA GLU A 9 11.80 22.65 -14.01
C GLU A 9 12.61 21.55 -14.74
N ASN A 10 12.07 21.09 -15.88
CA ASN A 10 12.45 19.84 -16.54
C ASN A 10 13.49 20.03 -17.66
N GLY A 11 14.41 19.06 -17.79
CA GLY A 11 15.31 18.97 -18.93
C GLY A 11 16.02 17.62 -19.07
N TRP A 12 15.29 16.53 -19.37
CA TRP A 12 15.90 15.25 -19.77
C TRP A 12 15.02 14.47 -20.76
N HIS A 13 15.59 14.04 -21.90
CA HIS A 13 14.94 13.12 -22.84
C HIS A 13 15.04 11.68 -22.31
N VAL A 14 14.00 11.25 -21.60
CA VAL A 14 13.89 9.93 -20.97
C VAL A 14 12.87 9.08 -21.74
N LEU A 15 13.14 7.78 -21.91
CA LEU A 15 12.22 6.80 -22.53
C LEU A 15 10.82 6.87 -21.87
N SER A 16 9.76 6.95 -22.69
CA SER A 16 8.41 7.40 -22.25
C SER A 16 7.80 6.60 -21.10
N SER A 17 8.18 5.34 -20.90
CA SER A 17 7.63 4.51 -19.82
C SER A 17 8.16 4.88 -18.43
N ALA A 18 9.40 5.37 -18.29
CA ALA A 18 9.91 5.86 -16.99
C ALA A 18 9.33 7.23 -16.62
N LEU A 19 8.85 7.98 -17.62
CA LEU A 19 8.07 9.20 -17.47
C LEU A 19 6.56 8.93 -17.37
N TYR A 20 6.13 7.67 -17.28
CA TYR A 20 4.71 7.36 -17.15
C TYR A 20 4.18 8.02 -15.87
N PRO A 21 3.21 8.96 -15.97
CA PRO A 21 2.85 9.84 -14.87
C PRO A 21 1.87 9.14 -13.92
N ALA A 22 2.29 7.99 -13.36
CA ALA A 22 1.44 7.13 -12.54
C ALA A 22 0.89 7.88 -11.31
N ASN A 23 1.75 8.66 -10.63
CA ASN A 23 1.35 9.44 -9.46
C ASN A 23 0.40 10.59 -9.82
N THR A 24 0.67 11.31 -10.91
CA THR A 24 -0.27 12.31 -11.43
C THR A 24 -1.62 11.68 -11.78
N ALA A 25 -1.64 10.52 -12.45
CA ALA A 25 -2.88 9.82 -12.78
C ALA A 25 -3.65 9.38 -11.52
N ARG A 26 -2.96 8.86 -10.49
CA ARG A 26 -3.56 8.53 -9.19
C ARG A 26 -4.14 9.76 -8.50
N ASN A 27 -3.43 10.90 -8.54
CA ASN A 27 -3.87 12.16 -7.96
C ASN A 27 -5.11 12.71 -8.66
N ILE A 28 -5.13 12.72 -10.00
CA ILE A 28 -6.30 13.13 -10.80
C ILE A 28 -7.49 12.23 -10.49
N ALA A 29 -7.32 10.90 -10.51
CA ALA A 29 -8.39 9.96 -10.18
C ALA A 29 -8.97 10.24 -8.78
N ARG A 30 -8.10 10.57 -7.81
CA ARG A 30 -8.52 10.92 -6.46
C ARG A 30 -9.25 12.25 -6.37
N MET A 31 -8.79 13.28 -7.07
CA MET A 31 -9.44 14.60 -7.13
C MET A 31 -10.84 14.49 -7.73
N LEU A 32 -11.01 13.63 -8.74
CA LEU A 32 -12.28 13.40 -9.43
C LEU A 32 -13.21 12.44 -8.68
N SER A 33 -12.69 11.62 -7.76
CA SER A 33 -13.51 10.72 -6.95
C SER A 33 -14.50 11.51 -6.09
N ARG A 34 -15.77 11.10 -6.10
CA ARG A 34 -16.86 11.75 -5.32
C ARG A 34 -17.11 11.09 -3.97
N THR A 35 -16.45 9.97 -3.67
CA THR A 35 -16.67 9.21 -2.44
C THR A 35 -15.87 9.77 -1.27
N LYS A 36 -16.42 9.63 -0.05
CA LYS A 36 -15.76 10.06 1.19
C LYS A 36 -14.55 9.17 1.53
N TYR A 37 -14.70 7.87 1.31
CA TYR A 37 -13.68 6.86 1.55
C TYR A 37 -13.07 6.40 0.23
N LEU A 38 -11.77 6.11 0.28
CA LEU A 38 -10.99 5.64 -0.85
C LEU A 38 -10.34 4.31 -0.51
N LEU A 39 -10.37 3.40 -1.48
CA LEU A 39 -9.57 2.19 -1.50
C LEU A 39 -8.32 2.45 -2.35
N ILE A 40 -7.13 2.28 -1.76
CA ILE A 40 -5.86 2.28 -2.49
C ILE A 40 -5.42 0.83 -2.66
N ALA A 41 -5.62 0.29 -3.87
CA ALA A 41 -5.36 -1.10 -4.20
C ALA A 41 -4.94 -1.30 -5.67
N ASP A 42 -4.36 -2.46 -5.97
CA ASP A 42 -4.02 -2.88 -7.33
C ASP A 42 -5.24 -3.50 -8.01
N TYR A 43 -5.53 -3.07 -9.25
CA TYR A 43 -6.73 -3.47 -9.99
C TYR A 43 -6.82 -4.96 -10.35
N SER A 44 -5.69 -5.69 -10.32
CA SER A 44 -5.61 -7.10 -10.70
C SER A 44 -6.03 -8.09 -9.60
N HIS A 45 -6.42 -7.58 -8.42
CA HIS A 45 -6.78 -8.42 -7.29
C HIS A 45 -8.29 -8.60 -7.14
N ILE A 46 -8.67 -9.72 -6.54
CA ILE A 46 -10.06 -10.06 -6.24
C ILE A 46 -10.28 -9.97 -4.73
N PHE A 47 -11.26 -9.17 -4.32
CA PHE A 47 -11.59 -8.92 -2.90
C PHE A 47 -12.39 -10.07 -2.28
N SER A 48 -12.23 -10.33 -0.98
CA SER A 48 -13.05 -11.29 -0.24
C SER A 48 -14.56 -11.00 -0.35
N LEU A 49 -15.41 -11.97 0.01
CA LEU A 49 -16.85 -11.75 0.09
C LEU A 49 -17.16 -10.61 1.06
N ASN A 50 -18.17 -9.80 0.70
CA ASN A 50 -18.65 -8.66 1.49
C ASN A 50 -17.58 -7.58 1.80
N PHE A 51 -16.45 -7.54 1.08
CA PHE A 51 -15.36 -6.60 1.35
C PHE A 51 -15.85 -5.15 1.44
N GLU A 52 -16.57 -4.68 0.42
CA GLU A 52 -17.08 -3.30 0.36
C GLU A 52 -18.02 -2.98 1.53
N ARG A 53 -19.00 -3.86 1.81
CA ARG A 53 -19.97 -3.69 2.90
C ARG A 53 -19.25 -3.58 4.24
N GLN A 54 -18.31 -4.50 4.51
CA GLN A 54 -17.57 -4.54 5.77
C GLN A 54 -16.63 -3.33 5.92
N MET A 55 -15.88 -2.99 4.86
CA MET A 55 -14.98 -1.84 4.88
C MET A 55 -15.70 -0.52 5.00
N SER A 56 -16.85 -0.36 4.33
CA SER A 56 -17.63 0.88 4.40
C SER A 56 -18.15 1.12 5.81
N LYS A 57 -18.67 0.08 6.47
CA LYS A 57 -19.10 0.15 7.87
C LYS A 57 -17.95 0.54 8.81
N LEU A 58 -16.80 -0.14 8.69
CA LEU A 58 -15.62 0.22 9.49
C LEU A 58 -15.12 1.63 9.18
N ALA A 59 -15.16 2.05 7.93
CA ALA A 59 -14.72 3.38 7.54
C ALA A 59 -15.59 4.46 8.18
N GLU A 60 -16.91 4.25 8.25
CA GLU A 60 -17.84 5.14 8.95
C GLU A 60 -17.59 5.19 10.45
N GLU A 61 -17.34 4.05 11.09
CA GLU A 61 -17.11 4.00 12.54
C GLU A 61 -15.73 4.56 12.94
N VAL A 62 -14.69 4.26 12.16
CA VAL A 62 -13.29 4.51 12.55
C VAL A 62 -12.74 5.79 11.93
N LEU A 63 -12.90 5.95 10.62
CA LEU A 63 -12.27 7.05 9.88
C LEU A 63 -13.02 8.36 10.03
N HIS A 64 -14.31 8.31 10.38
CA HIS A 64 -15.07 9.49 10.76
C HIS A 64 -14.57 10.09 12.08
N VAL A 65 -14.26 9.22 13.05
CA VAL A 65 -13.76 9.63 14.38
C VAL A 65 -12.31 10.09 14.30
N ASN A 66 -11.47 9.38 13.53
CA ASN A 66 -10.08 9.75 13.34
C ASN A 66 -9.65 9.62 11.88
N SER A 67 -9.58 10.76 11.19
CA SER A 67 -9.18 10.85 9.78
C SER A 67 -7.69 10.52 9.55
N LYS A 68 -6.87 10.44 10.61
CA LYS A 68 -5.48 9.96 10.57
C LYS A 68 -5.34 8.47 10.86
N THR A 69 -6.38 7.69 10.64
CA THR A 69 -6.33 6.23 10.61
C THR A 69 -6.46 5.74 9.17
N VAL A 70 -5.84 4.61 8.85
CA VAL A 70 -6.12 3.83 7.64
C VAL A 70 -6.38 2.37 8.00
N LEU A 71 -7.30 1.77 7.26
CA LEU A 71 -7.74 0.39 7.45
C LEU A 71 -6.98 -0.51 6.48
N VAL A 72 -5.99 -1.23 6.99
CA VAL A 72 -5.12 -2.14 6.26
C VAL A 72 -5.73 -3.55 6.25
N PHE A 73 -5.54 -4.28 5.16
CA PHE A 73 -6.00 -5.66 5.01
C PHE A 73 -4.89 -6.53 4.40
N ARG A 74 -5.00 -7.84 4.61
CA ARG A 74 -4.02 -8.81 4.09
C ARG A 74 -4.20 -9.04 2.59
N ILE A 75 -3.10 -9.35 1.93
CA ILE A 75 -3.03 -9.62 0.50
C ILE A 75 -2.39 -10.99 0.32
N PHE A 76 -2.96 -11.80 -0.57
CA PHE A 76 -2.48 -13.14 -0.88
C PHE A 76 -2.33 -13.32 -2.39
N GLU A 77 -1.57 -14.34 -2.78
CA GLU A 77 -1.55 -14.90 -4.13
C GLU A 77 -2.10 -16.32 -4.04
N ALA A 78 -2.88 -16.75 -5.02
CA ALA A 78 -3.39 -18.12 -5.08
C ALA A 78 -3.14 -18.72 -6.47
N ASN A 79 -2.68 -19.97 -6.54
CA ASN A 79 -2.44 -20.70 -7.78
C ASN A 79 -3.76 -21.13 -8.45
N THR A 80 -4.52 -20.15 -8.91
CA THR A 80 -5.88 -20.30 -9.43
C THR A 80 -6.16 -19.26 -10.50
N THR A 81 -7.23 -19.46 -11.28
CA THR A 81 -7.78 -18.44 -12.17
C THR A 81 -8.59 -17.42 -11.37
N ALA A 82 -8.82 -16.22 -11.94
CA ALA A 82 -9.62 -15.17 -11.31
C ALA A 82 -11.02 -15.64 -10.86
N SER A 83 -11.65 -16.55 -11.61
CA SER A 83 -12.96 -17.14 -11.28
C SER A 83 -12.94 -18.14 -10.12
N ARG A 84 -11.76 -18.57 -9.66
CA ARG A 84 -11.57 -19.63 -8.66
C ARG A 84 -10.78 -19.19 -7.42
N VAL A 85 -10.40 -17.92 -7.34
CA VAL A 85 -9.70 -17.39 -6.16
C VAL A 85 -10.54 -17.60 -4.88
N PRO A 86 -9.94 -17.99 -3.76
CA PRO A 86 -10.63 -18.06 -2.48
C PRO A 86 -11.25 -16.72 -2.12
N ARG A 87 -12.54 -16.72 -1.74
CA ARG A 87 -13.29 -15.51 -1.42
C ARG A 87 -13.65 -15.40 0.06
N ASP A 88 -13.50 -16.47 0.83
CA ASP A 88 -13.71 -16.50 2.27
C ASP A 88 -12.45 -17.03 2.98
N LYS A 89 -12.36 -16.74 4.28
CA LYS A 89 -11.15 -17.01 5.07
C LYS A 89 -10.90 -18.50 5.26
N HIS A 90 -11.95 -19.32 5.30
CA HIS A 90 -11.83 -20.76 5.45
C HIS A 90 -11.24 -21.38 4.19
N THR A 91 -11.80 -21.09 3.02
CA THR A 91 -11.26 -21.59 1.75
C THR A 91 -9.84 -21.08 1.47
N LEU A 92 -9.54 -19.83 1.84
CA LEU A 92 -8.19 -19.29 1.77
C LEU A 92 -7.23 -20.06 2.69
N TYR A 93 -7.63 -20.38 3.92
CA TYR A 93 -6.79 -21.12 4.86
C TYR A 93 -6.50 -22.54 4.39
N GLU A 94 -7.50 -23.23 3.82
CA GLU A 94 -7.29 -24.55 3.25
C GLU A 94 -6.31 -24.51 2.07
N ALA A 95 -6.44 -23.51 1.18
CA ALA A 95 -5.47 -23.31 0.09
C ALA A 95 -4.07 -22.98 0.64
N TYR A 96 -3.99 -22.14 1.66
CA TYR A 96 -2.73 -21.77 2.31
C TYR A 96 -2.00 -22.98 2.91
N LYS A 97 -2.72 -23.83 3.66
CA LYS A 97 -2.17 -25.08 4.23
C LYS A 97 -1.66 -26.06 3.17
N LYS A 98 -2.25 -26.04 1.98
CA LYS A 98 -1.82 -26.89 0.83
C LYS A 98 -0.66 -26.28 0.04
N GLY A 99 -0.23 -25.06 0.38
CA GLY A 99 0.75 -24.30 -0.42
C GLY A 99 0.18 -23.78 -1.75
N GLU A 100 -1.15 -23.81 -1.92
CA GLU A 100 -1.85 -23.30 -3.10
C GLU A 100 -2.14 -21.79 -2.98
N ALA A 101 -1.98 -21.21 -1.78
CA ALA A 101 -2.02 -19.78 -1.54
C ALA A 101 -0.87 -19.35 -0.62
N VAL A 102 -0.35 -18.14 -0.82
CA VAL A 102 0.75 -17.56 -0.04
C VAL A 102 0.46 -16.09 0.27
N GLU A 103 1.09 -15.53 1.31
CA GLU A 103 1.11 -14.06 1.48
C GLU A 103 1.69 -13.41 0.21
N PHE A 104 1.20 -12.22 -0.14
CA PHE A 104 1.56 -11.56 -1.39
C PHE A 104 3.07 -11.37 -1.55
N HIS A 105 3.60 -11.83 -2.69
CA HIS A 105 5.02 -11.80 -3.02
C HIS A 105 5.91 -12.61 -2.08
N ALA A 106 5.37 -13.54 -1.29
CA ALA A 106 6.16 -14.32 -0.33
C ALA A 106 7.29 -15.13 -0.97
N LEU A 107 7.13 -15.57 -2.23
CA LEU A 107 8.13 -16.41 -2.90
C LEU A 107 9.28 -15.63 -3.56
N TYR A 108 9.07 -14.35 -3.93
CA TYR A 108 10.12 -13.58 -4.61
C TYR A 108 10.54 -12.30 -3.87
N SER A 109 9.71 -11.78 -2.97
CA SER A 109 10.03 -10.66 -2.08
C SER A 109 9.59 -10.97 -0.63
N PRO A 110 10.22 -11.97 0.01
CA PRO A 110 9.84 -12.39 1.36
C PRO A 110 9.82 -11.20 2.33
N GLY A 111 8.71 -11.05 3.05
CA GLY A 111 8.54 -10.01 4.08
C GLY A 111 8.11 -8.63 3.57
N ALA A 112 8.06 -8.38 2.25
CA ALA A 112 7.64 -7.09 1.71
C ALA A 112 6.16 -6.78 1.97
N HIS A 113 5.29 -7.78 2.04
CA HIS A 113 3.86 -7.58 2.36
C HIS A 113 3.40 -8.34 3.61
N SER A 114 4.29 -9.03 4.31
CA SER A 114 3.91 -9.84 5.48
C SER A 114 3.35 -8.97 6.61
N ILE A 115 2.28 -9.44 7.25
CA ILE A 115 1.71 -8.79 8.43
C ILE A 115 1.80 -9.77 9.61
N PRO A 116 2.33 -9.37 10.79
CA PRO A 116 2.44 -10.27 11.95
C PRO A 116 1.10 -10.91 12.35
N GLY A 117 1.15 -12.09 12.97
CA GLY A 117 -0.04 -12.77 13.50
C GLY A 117 -0.92 -13.44 12.44
N LEU A 118 -0.32 -14.07 11.42
CA LEU A 118 -1.07 -14.68 10.30
C LEU A 118 -1.89 -15.90 10.74
N GLU A 119 -1.31 -16.78 11.56
CA GLU A 119 -2.02 -17.98 12.05
C GLU A 119 -3.18 -17.61 12.98
N GLU A 120 -2.97 -16.64 13.87
CA GLU A 120 -4.02 -16.10 14.75
C GLU A 120 -5.11 -15.43 13.93
N TRP A 121 -4.72 -14.68 12.88
CA TRP A 121 -5.65 -14.10 11.94
C TRP A 121 -6.50 -15.21 11.32
N PHE A 122 -5.93 -16.26 10.71
CA PHE A 122 -6.69 -17.36 10.12
C PHE A 122 -7.65 -18.06 11.08
N ARG A 123 -7.25 -18.25 12.34
CA ARG A 123 -8.06 -18.91 13.37
C ARG A 123 -9.19 -18.05 13.92
N ARG A 124 -9.14 -16.73 13.76
CA ARG A 124 -10.18 -15.84 14.26
C ARG A 124 -11.45 -15.98 13.42
N ASN A 125 -12.57 -16.29 14.09
CA ASN A 125 -13.89 -16.38 13.47
C ASN A 125 -14.24 -15.07 12.76
N THR A 126 -14.67 -15.18 11.51
CA THR A 126 -15.10 -14.01 10.73
C THR A 126 -16.52 -13.61 11.07
N SER A 127 -16.75 -12.33 11.32
CA SER A 127 -18.10 -11.79 11.47
C SER A 127 -18.42 -10.85 10.33
N TYR A 128 -19.21 -11.32 9.36
CA TYR A 128 -19.62 -10.51 8.21
C TYR A 128 -20.47 -9.29 8.59
N ASP A 129 -21.21 -9.35 9.71
CA ASP A 129 -22.09 -8.26 10.16
C ASP A 129 -21.42 -7.32 11.15
N LYS A 130 -20.34 -7.76 11.80
CA LYS A 130 -19.56 -6.97 12.76
C LYS A 130 -18.06 -7.15 12.46
N PRO A 131 -17.58 -6.59 11.34
CA PRO A 131 -16.16 -6.61 11.03
C PRO A 131 -15.38 -5.97 12.18
N SER A 132 -14.20 -6.53 12.47
CA SER A 132 -13.42 -6.16 13.64
C SER A 132 -12.04 -5.64 13.25
N LEU A 133 -11.51 -4.79 14.13
CA LEU A 133 -10.14 -4.31 14.06
C LEU A 133 -9.27 -5.16 14.99
N SER A 134 -8.02 -5.32 14.59
CA SER A 134 -7.04 -6.06 15.37
C SER A 134 -6.20 -5.13 16.23
N PHE A 135 -5.06 -4.71 15.70
CA PHE A 135 -4.08 -3.88 16.37
C PHE A 135 -3.53 -2.85 15.39
N THR A 136 -2.90 -1.82 15.94
CA THR A 136 -2.17 -0.84 15.14
C THR A 136 -0.83 -1.43 14.73
N LEU A 137 -0.57 -1.44 13.43
CA LEU A 137 0.66 -1.89 12.80
C LEU A 137 1.73 -0.81 12.91
N SER A 138 2.93 -1.22 13.33
CA SER A 138 4.11 -0.35 13.25
C SER A 138 4.58 -0.27 11.80
N TYR A 139 4.66 0.94 11.26
CA TYR A 139 5.19 1.18 9.91
C TYR A 139 6.71 1.45 10.01
N ASN A 140 7.50 0.39 10.15
CA ASN A 140 8.95 0.47 10.38
C ASN A 140 9.81 -0.21 9.29
N ARG A 141 9.17 -0.74 8.24
CA ARG A 141 9.85 -1.43 7.12
C ARG A 141 9.75 -0.61 5.84
N LEU A 142 10.89 -0.28 5.23
CA LEU A 142 10.98 0.49 3.98
C LEU A 142 10.28 -0.17 2.79
N SER A 143 10.31 -1.49 2.72
CA SER A 143 9.69 -2.28 1.65
C SER A 143 8.21 -2.57 1.87
N TRP A 144 7.65 -2.21 3.03
CA TRP A 144 6.27 -2.56 3.32
C TRP A 144 5.28 -1.63 2.61
N GLU A 145 4.56 -2.20 1.64
CA GLU A 145 3.53 -1.50 0.88
C GLU A 145 2.15 -2.10 1.19
N PRO A 146 1.51 -1.71 2.31
CA PRO A 146 0.14 -2.12 2.58
C PRO A 146 -0.83 -1.45 1.61
N GLN A 147 -1.88 -2.19 1.29
CA GLN A 147 -3.10 -1.66 0.69
C GLN A 147 -4.11 -1.34 1.80
N PHE A 148 -4.92 -0.32 1.59
CA PHE A 148 -5.75 0.22 2.66
C PHE A 148 -6.98 0.98 2.17
N VAL A 149 -7.95 1.12 3.08
CA VAL A 149 -9.05 2.08 2.98
C VAL A 149 -8.74 3.30 3.86
N SER A 150 -9.02 4.49 3.35
CA SER A 150 -8.74 5.77 4.00
C SER A 150 -9.81 6.82 3.69
N THR A 151 -9.73 7.99 4.32
CA THR A 151 -10.45 9.17 3.84
C THR A 151 -9.79 9.75 2.60
N ARG A 152 -10.53 10.51 1.78
CA ARG A 152 -9.94 11.21 0.62
C ARG A 152 -8.90 12.28 0.97
N THR A 153 -8.78 12.66 2.24
CA THR A 153 -7.90 13.75 2.72
C THR A 153 -6.48 13.30 3.08
N ILE A 154 -6.09 12.07 2.75
CA ILE A 154 -4.69 11.62 2.84
C ILE A 154 -3.78 12.47 1.91
N PRO A 155 -2.47 12.59 2.18
CA PRO A 155 -1.54 13.29 1.27
C PRO A 155 -1.60 12.72 -0.16
N PHE A 156 -1.35 13.55 -1.17
CA PHE A 156 -1.26 13.11 -2.57
C PHE A 156 -0.04 12.22 -2.78
N HIS A 157 -0.07 11.41 -3.85
CA HIS A 157 1.13 10.72 -4.29
C HIS A 157 2.15 11.76 -4.74
N ASP A 158 3.39 11.65 -4.28
CA ASP A 158 4.46 12.59 -4.64
C ASP A 158 4.84 12.41 -6.11
N GLU A 159 4.50 13.40 -6.94
CA GLU A 159 4.65 13.32 -8.41
C GLU A 159 6.12 13.40 -8.86
N HIS A 160 7.05 13.73 -7.97
CA HIS A 160 8.49 13.68 -8.27
C HIS A 160 9.03 12.24 -8.36
N PHE A 161 8.35 11.27 -7.73
CA PHE A 161 8.79 9.87 -7.74
C PHE A 161 8.46 9.20 -9.08
N PRO A 162 9.46 8.62 -9.76
CA PRO A 162 9.26 8.05 -11.09
C PRO A 162 8.67 6.64 -11.01
N TYR A 163 7.81 6.31 -11.98
CA TYR A 163 7.45 4.92 -12.24
C TYR A 163 8.69 4.14 -12.71
N THR A 164 8.97 2.92 -12.24
CA THR A 164 8.22 2.03 -11.35
C THR A 164 8.91 1.83 -9.99
N ASN A 165 9.75 2.78 -9.58
CA ASN A 165 10.60 2.60 -8.41
C ASN A 165 9.97 3.22 -7.16
N ARG A 166 9.20 2.40 -6.41
CA ARG A 166 8.58 2.77 -5.12
C ARG A 166 7.67 4.01 -5.21
N ASP A 167 7.13 4.27 -6.39
CA ASP A 167 6.24 5.38 -6.70
C ASP A 167 4.93 5.33 -5.90
N ASN A 168 4.46 4.14 -5.52
CA ASN A 168 3.29 3.96 -4.65
C ASN A 168 3.67 3.86 -3.15
N THR A 169 4.87 3.35 -2.85
CA THR A 169 5.36 3.16 -1.48
C THR A 169 5.60 4.50 -0.78
N VAL A 170 6.09 5.52 -1.50
CA VAL A 170 6.38 6.85 -0.94
C VAL A 170 5.19 7.47 -0.21
N LEU A 171 3.96 7.26 -0.69
CA LEU A 171 2.76 7.74 -0.02
C LEU A 171 2.66 7.17 1.41
N ARG A 172 3.04 5.91 1.62
CA ARG A 172 3.00 5.29 2.95
C ARG A 172 4.10 5.84 3.86
N TRP A 173 5.27 6.13 3.29
CA TRP A 173 6.32 6.83 4.02
C TRP A 173 5.83 8.19 4.50
N GLU A 174 5.22 8.99 3.62
CA GLU A 174 4.65 10.30 3.96
C GLU A 174 3.57 10.17 5.05
N MET A 175 2.66 9.21 4.90
CA MET A 175 1.61 8.96 5.88
C MET A 175 2.17 8.56 7.25
N CYS A 176 3.22 7.73 7.30
CA CYS A 176 3.92 7.45 8.55
C CYS A 176 4.49 8.74 9.15
N ARG A 177 5.21 9.54 8.34
CA ARG A 177 5.81 10.81 8.80
C ARG A 177 4.75 11.77 9.36
N LEU A 178 3.55 11.77 8.77
CA LEU A 178 2.38 12.54 9.22
C LEU A 178 1.59 11.90 10.37
N LYS A 179 2.11 10.85 11.01
CA LYS A 179 1.51 10.13 12.16
C LYS A 179 0.18 9.44 11.84
N TYR A 180 0.00 8.94 10.62
CA TYR A 180 -1.14 8.06 10.33
C TYR A 180 -0.99 6.72 11.06
N LYS A 181 -2.11 6.22 11.60
CA LYS A 181 -2.20 4.90 12.21
C LYS A 181 -2.66 3.87 11.19
N PHE A 182 -1.89 2.81 11.02
CA PHE A 182 -2.22 1.69 10.15
C PHE A 182 -2.90 0.62 11.00
N VAL A 183 -4.19 0.35 10.81
CA VAL A 183 -4.95 -0.59 11.64
C VAL A 183 -5.36 -1.79 10.81
N LEU A 184 -5.03 -3.00 11.26
CA LEU A 184 -5.40 -4.23 10.56
C LEU A 184 -6.89 -4.53 10.72
N VAL A 185 -7.55 -4.81 9.60
CA VAL A 185 -8.91 -5.36 9.54
C VAL A 185 -8.85 -6.89 9.46
N GLU A 186 -9.66 -7.55 10.27
CA GLU A 186 -9.58 -8.99 10.50
C GLU A 186 -10.36 -9.85 9.50
N ASP A 187 -11.43 -9.30 8.96
CA ASP A 187 -12.46 -10.06 8.27
C ASP A 187 -12.40 -9.95 6.74
N VAL A 188 -11.44 -9.18 6.24
CA VAL A 188 -11.31 -8.88 4.81
C VAL A 188 -9.88 -9.05 4.32
N PHE A 189 -9.77 -9.45 3.06
CA PHE A 189 -8.51 -9.64 2.37
C PHE A 189 -8.74 -9.50 0.86
N MET A 190 -7.67 -9.56 0.09
CA MET A 190 -7.76 -9.73 -1.35
C MET A 190 -6.71 -10.71 -1.86
N VAL A 191 -6.96 -11.25 -3.05
CA VAL A 191 -6.17 -12.33 -3.64
C VAL A 191 -5.82 -12.00 -5.09
N HIS A 192 -4.55 -12.11 -5.43
CA HIS A 192 -4.08 -12.10 -6.81
C HIS A 192 -4.23 -13.51 -7.42
N PRO A 193 -4.84 -13.64 -8.60
CA PRO A 193 -4.87 -14.92 -9.32
C PRO A 193 -3.49 -15.20 -9.94
N GLY A 194 -2.85 -16.26 -9.47
CA GLY A 194 -1.50 -16.67 -9.84
C GLY A 194 -0.46 -16.24 -8.80
N ILE A 195 0.50 -17.13 -8.53
CA ILE A 195 1.62 -16.87 -7.62
C ILE A 195 2.82 -16.40 -8.45
N LYS A 196 3.33 -15.21 -8.15
CA LYS A 196 4.54 -14.70 -8.81
C LYS A 196 5.77 -15.35 -8.20
N LEU A 197 6.60 -15.95 -9.06
CA LEU A 197 7.87 -16.57 -8.68
C LEU A 197 9.07 -15.64 -8.87
N TYR A 198 8.92 -14.63 -9.71
CA TYR A 198 9.97 -13.68 -10.04
C TYR A 198 9.40 -12.27 -10.08
N ALA A 199 10.24 -11.29 -9.77
CA ALA A 199 9.85 -9.90 -9.92
C ALA A 199 9.78 -9.56 -11.42
N ASP A 200 8.69 -8.94 -11.87
CA ASP A 200 8.59 -8.35 -13.21
C ASP A 200 9.34 -7.00 -13.22
N ARG A 201 10.67 -7.07 -13.08
CA ARG A 201 11.55 -5.91 -13.01
C ARG A 201 12.14 -5.63 -14.38
N ASN A 202 11.67 -4.55 -14.99
CA ASN A 202 12.36 -3.97 -16.14
C ASN A 202 13.60 -3.20 -15.64
N GLU A 203 14.73 -3.91 -15.50
CA GLU A 203 15.98 -3.33 -14.99
C GLU A 203 16.43 -2.09 -15.76
N ARG A 204 16.16 -2.04 -17.07
CA ARG A 204 16.47 -0.88 -17.90
C ARG A 204 15.66 0.33 -17.45
N LEU A 205 14.35 0.18 -17.22
CA LEU A 205 13.52 1.27 -16.70
C LEU A 205 13.94 1.69 -15.30
N ILE A 206 14.32 0.75 -14.42
CA ILE A 206 14.81 1.08 -13.07
C ILE A 206 16.10 1.90 -13.15
N LYS A 207 17.06 1.50 -13.99
CA LYS A 207 18.32 2.24 -14.19
C LYS A 207 18.07 3.65 -14.71
N ILE A 208 17.13 3.81 -15.63
CA ILE A 208 16.72 5.10 -16.18
C ILE A 208 16.04 5.98 -15.12
N ALA A 209 15.17 5.40 -14.30
CA ALA A 209 14.42 6.11 -13.27
C ALA A 209 15.29 6.45 -12.04
N LYS A 210 16.43 5.77 -11.84
CA LYS A 210 17.25 5.91 -10.62
C LYS A 210 17.69 7.35 -10.31
N PRO A 211 18.23 8.15 -11.25
CA PRO A 211 18.64 9.52 -10.93
C PRO A 211 17.47 10.43 -10.54
N ILE A 212 16.29 10.22 -11.16
CA ILE A 212 15.05 10.94 -10.84
C ILE A 212 14.58 10.54 -9.45
N PHE A 213 14.57 9.23 -9.17
CA PHE A 213 14.22 8.69 -7.85
C PHE A 213 15.12 9.24 -6.75
N ASP A 214 16.44 9.27 -6.96
CA ASP A 214 17.39 9.78 -5.96
C ASP A 214 17.17 11.27 -5.68
N SER A 215 16.92 12.06 -6.73
CA SER A 215 16.60 13.48 -6.60
C SER A 215 15.29 13.69 -5.84
N ALA A 216 14.25 12.94 -6.18
CA ALA A 216 12.94 12.98 -5.50
C ALA A 216 13.05 12.56 -4.04
N LEU A 217 13.89 11.56 -3.73
CA LEU A 217 14.10 11.08 -2.37
C LEU A 217 14.76 12.14 -1.49
N VAL A 218 15.76 12.87 -1.99
CA VAL A 218 16.38 13.98 -1.26
C VAL A 218 15.37 15.08 -0.95
N LEU A 219 14.53 15.45 -1.93
CA LEU A 219 13.47 16.44 -1.71
C LEU A 219 12.43 15.96 -0.70
N PHE A 220 12.02 14.70 -0.79
CA PHE A 220 11.10 14.07 0.15
C PHE A 220 11.65 14.09 1.58
N GLU A 221 12.90 13.68 1.77
CA GLU A 221 13.53 13.65 3.09
C GLU A 221 13.64 15.02 3.70
N LYS A 222 14.11 16.00 2.94
CA LYS A 222 14.17 17.40 3.38
C LYS A 222 12.79 17.90 3.82
N ARG A 223 11.78 17.72 2.96
CA ARG A 223 10.39 18.12 3.23
C ARG A 223 9.84 17.46 4.50
N MET A 224 10.08 16.15 4.68
CA MET A 224 9.56 15.41 5.83
C MET A 224 10.33 15.73 7.12
N ASP A 225 11.64 15.95 7.07
CA ASP A 225 12.45 16.33 8.23
C ASP A 225 12.14 17.74 8.72
N GLU A 226 11.83 18.67 7.81
CA GLU A 226 11.35 20.02 8.14
C GLU A 226 9.91 19.98 8.69
N CYS A 227 9.01 19.23 8.06
CA CYS A 227 7.58 19.23 8.40
C CYS A 227 7.25 18.36 9.63
N CYS A 228 8.00 17.27 9.85
CA CYS A 228 7.70 16.22 10.83
C CYS A 228 9.01 15.66 11.45
N PRO A 229 9.80 16.48 12.17
CA PRO A 229 11.07 16.04 12.77
C PRO A 229 10.88 14.93 13.82
N GLU A 230 9.73 14.89 14.48
CA GLU A 230 9.43 13.98 15.59
C GLU A 230 9.15 12.54 15.15
N THR A 231 8.83 12.30 13.88
CA THR A 231 8.60 10.96 13.33
C THR A 231 9.83 10.36 12.64
N ARG A 232 10.93 11.12 12.56
CA ARG A 232 12.18 10.74 11.89
C ARG A 232 12.78 9.43 12.41
N THR A 233 12.66 9.16 13.71
CA THR A 233 13.20 7.95 14.36
C THR A 233 12.19 6.80 14.44
N ILE A 234 10.91 7.08 14.17
CA ILE A 234 9.81 6.11 14.28
C ILE A 234 9.53 5.48 12.92
N CYS A 235 9.53 6.30 11.87
CA CYS A 235 9.28 5.87 10.50
C CYS A 235 10.54 5.32 9.83
N PRO A 236 10.40 4.56 8.73
CA PRO A 236 11.54 3.92 8.08
C PRO A 236 12.52 4.97 7.55
N LYS A 237 13.82 4.72 7.74
CA LYS A 237 14.90 5.61 7.26
C LYS A 237 15.12 5.43 5.76
N THR A 238 14.61 6.35 4.96
CA THR A 238 14.71 6.32 3.50
C THR A 238 16.12 6.50 2.96
N SER A 239 17.03 7.11 3.74
CA SER A 239 18.42 7.38 3.39
C SER A 239 19.24 6.13 3.09
N LEU A 240 18.74 4.95 3.46
CA LEU A 240 19.33 3.65 3.13
C LEU A 240 19.15 3.26 1.65
N LEU A 241 18.39 4.04 0.86
CA LEU A 241 18.09 3.75 -0.54
C LEU A 241 19.00 4.50 -1.54
N THR A 242 19.83 5.43 -1.06
CA THR A 242 20.75 6.22 -1.90
C THR A 242 22.15 5.63 -2.00
N SER A 243 22.40 4.44 -1.43
CA SER A 243 23.68 3.71 -1.53
C SER A 243 23.81 2.93 -2.83
#